data_AF-A0AAE0AVG0-F1
#
_entry.id   AF-A0AAE0AVG0-F1
#
_cell.length_a   1.000
_cell.length_b   1.000
_cell.length_c   1.000
_cell.angle_alpha   90.00
_cell.angle_beta   90.00
_cell.angle_gamma   90.00
#
_symmetry.space_group_name_H-M   'P 1'
#
loop_
_entity.id
_entity.type
_entity.pdbx_description
1 polymer ?
#
loop_
_entity_poly.entity_id
_entity_poly.type
_entity_poly.pdbx_seq_one_letter_code
_entity_poly.pdbx_strand_id
1 'polypeptide(L)'
;MDKAARSCSEFDYNRHMKELCNLHKDAFNYVIVAGPHKWSRVHYPQRRYKLMTTNVAEYINSCLKFAQQLPMVTLAEFIRNMLQRWFHDRYRTAQSIRHQLTDAAHLIILKRVEKCGYMTINPVDWNIFSIKLKGK
;
A
#
# COMPACT_ATOMS: atom_id res chain seq x y z
N MET A 1 -7.30 15.26 -13.13
CA MET A 1 -7.77 14.58 -11.90
C MET A 1 -6.69 14.51 -10.83
N ASP A 2 -5.48 14.03 -11.15
CA ASP A 2 -4.41 13.80 -10.15
C ASP A 2 -4.06 15.02 -9.28
N LYS A 3 -3.99 16.22 -9.86
CA LYS A 3 -3.74 17.48 -9.13
C LYS A 3 -4.80 17.76 -8.04
N ALA A 4 -6.08 17.72 -8.40
CA ALA A 4 -7.18 17.90 -7.45
C ALA A 4 -7.23 16.77 -6.39
N ALA A 5 -6.96 15.52 -6.79
CA ALA A 5 -6.96 14.39 -5.87
C ALA A 5 -5.90 14.50 -4.77
N ARG A 6 -4.73 15.08 -5.11
CA ARG A 6 -3.57 15.22 -4.20
C ARG A 6 -3.56 16.51 -3.39
N SER A 7 -4.41 17.48 -3.72
CA SER A 7 -4.52 18.74 -2.99
C SER A 7 -4.70 18.53 -1.49
N CYS A 8 -4.02 19.36 -0.69
CA CYS A 8 -4.11 19.33 0.77
C CYS A 8 -5.00 20.43 1.34
N SER A 9 -5.34 21.43 0.52
CA SER A 9 -6.19 22.55 0.85
C SER A 9 -7.44 22.56 -0.03
N GLU A 10 -8.57 22.93 0.56
CA GLU A 10 -9.85 23.14 -0.13
C GLU A 10 -9.72 24.18 -1.25
N PHE A 11 -8.86 25.19 -1.06
CA PHE A 11 -8.60 26.22 -2.06
C PHE A 11 -7.96 25.64 -3.33
N ASP A 12 -6.87 24.88 -3.18
CA ASP A 12 -6.16 24.26 -4.31
C ASP A 12 -7.03 23.21 -5.01
N TYR A 13 -7.80 22.44 -4.23
CA TYR A 13 -8.77 21.49 -4.76
C TYR A 13 -9.78 22.19 -5.69
N ASN A 14 -10.41 23.26 -5.19
CA ASN A 14 -11.40 24.01 -5.95
C ASN A 14 -10.82 24.69 -7.19
N ARG A 15 -9.58 25.19 -7.11
CA ARG A 15 -8.85 25.70 -8.27
C ARG A 15 -8.70 24.64 -9.36
N HIS A 16 -8.20 23.45 -9.01
CA HIS A 16 -8.00 22.38 -9.99
C HIS A 16 -9.32 21.78 -10.52
N MET A 17 -10.38 21.78 -9.72
CA MET A 17 -11.72 21.37 -10.17
C MET A 17 -12.31 22.36 -11.18
N LYS A 18 -12.10 23.66 -11.00
CA LYS A 18 -12.47 24.69 -11.98
C LYS A 18 -11.68 24.53 -13.29
N GLU A 19 -10.36 24.31 -13.19
CA GLU A 19 -9.51 24.04 -14.35
C GLU A 19 -10.00 22.79 -15.12
N LEU A 20 -10.36 21.70 -14.40
CA LEU A 20 -10.90 20.48 -15.01
C LEU A 20 -12.25 20.72 -15.70
N CYS A 21 -13.15 21.48 -15.07
CA CYS A 21 -14.45 21.82 -15.66
C CYS A 21 -14.29 22.62 -16.95
N ASN A 22 -13.35 23.56 -16.98
CA ASN A 22 -13.08 24.40 -18.16
C ASN A 22 -12.47 23.60 -19.32
N LEU A 23 -11.62 22.62 -19.02
CA LEU A 23 -10.98 21.79 -20.04
C LEU A 23 -11.90 20.67 -20.55
N HIS A 24 -12.55 19.95 -19.63
CA HIS A 24 -13.34 18.76 -19.94
C HIS A 24 -14.53 18.61 -18.99
N LYS A 25 -15.67 19.15 -19.41
CA LYS A 25 -16.91 19.15 -18.61
C LYS A 25 -17.40 17.73 -18.27
N ASP A 26 -17.27 16.77 -19.19
CA ASP A 26 -17.69 15.39 -18.96
C ASP A 26 -16.83 14.69 -17.90
N ALA A 27 -15.52 14.93 -17.93
CA ALA A 27 -14.60 14.42 -16.92
C ALA A 27 -14.90 15.02 -15.54
N PHE A 28 -15.23 16.33 -15.49
CA PHE A 28 -15.68 16.99 -14.26
C PHE A 28 -16.97 16.35 -13.72
N ASN A 29 -17.99 16.16 -14.56
CA ASN A 29 -19.24 15.53 -14.17
C ASN A 29 -19.01 14.12 -13.63
N TYR A 30 -18.20 13.33 -14.32
CA TYR A 30 -17.85 11.97 -13.89
C TYR A 30 -17.24 11.94 -12.49
N VAL A 31 -16.27 12.83 -12.19
CA VAL A 31 -15.59 12.79 -10.86
C VAL A 31 -16.47 13.28 -9.73
N ILE A 32 -17.38 14.22 -10.01
CA ILE A 32 -18.38 14.66 -9.04
C ILE A 32 -19.33 13.50 -8.71
N VAL A 33 -19.86 12.81 -9.74
CA VAL A 33 -20.75 11.66 -9.57
C VAL A 33 -20.03 10.49 -8.88
N ALA A 34 -18.75 10.25 -9.19
CA ALA A 34 -17.96 9.22 -8.53
C ALA A 34 -17.83 9.44 -7.01
N GLY A 35 -17.99 10.68 -6.54
CA GLY A 35 -17.98 11.07 -5.14
C GLY A 35 -16.59 11.50 -4.66
N PRO A 36 -16.34 12.80 -4.43
CA PRO A 36 -15.04 13.32 -4.01
C PRO A 36 -14.46 12.65 -2.75
N HIS A 37 -15.30 12.21 -1.82
CA HIS A 37 -14.87 11.49 -0.62
C HIS A 37 -14.17 10.15 -0.89
N LYS A 38 -14.24 9.60 -2.12
CA LYS A 38 -13.56 8.33 -2.48
C LYS A 38 -12.14 8.55 -2.98
N TRP A 39 -11.91 9.66 -3.67
CA TRP A 39 -10.69 9.91 -4.46
C TRP A 39 -9.94 11.19 -4.09
N SER A 40 -10.61 12.21 -3.53
CA SER A 40 -9.99 13.45 -3.08
C SER A 40 -9.46 13.30 -1.65
N ARG A 41 -8.22 13.74 -1.44
CA ARG A 41 -7.62 13.75 -0.10
C ARG A 41 -8.31 14.72 0.85
N VAL A 42 -8.75 15.89 0.37
CA VAL A 42 -9.37 16.94 1.20
C VAL A 42 -10.73 16.49 1.74
N HIS A 43 -11.50 15.77 0.92
CA HIS A 43 -12.83 15.27 1.29
C HIS A 43 -12.82 13.85 1.88
N TYR A 44 -11.65 13.23 2.07
CA TYR A 44 -11.58 11.91 2.68
C TYR A 44 -11.82 12.03 4.19
N PRO A 45 -12.73 11.23 4.78
CA PRO A 45 -13.11 11.37 6.20
C PRO A 45 -11.99 11.02 7.20
N GLN A 46 -10.86 10.48 6.74
CA GLN A 46 -9.72 10.10 7.58
C GLN A 46 -8.41 10.66 7.02
N ARG A 47 -7.41 10.92 7.87
CA ARG A 47 -6.09 11.33 7.40
C ARG A 47 -5.37 10.15 6.72
N ARG A 48 -5.49 10.05 5.39
CA ARG A 48 -4.76 9.08 4.56
C ARG A 48 -3.27 9.43 4.50
N TYR A 49 -2.50 9.02 5.51
CA TYR A 49 -1.04 9.16 5.48
C TYR A 49 -0.32 8.07 4.64
N LYS A 50 -1.03 7.03 4.18
CA LYS A 50 -0.41 5.82 3.60
C LYS A 50 -1.06 5.26 2.33
N LEU A 51 -1.98 5.97 1.69
CA LEU A 51 -2.71 5.47 0.52
C LEU A 51 -2.36 6.20 -0.80
N MET A 52 -1.14 6.73 -0.94
CA MET A 52 -0.49 6.79 -2.26
C MET A 52 0.22 5.45 -2.53
N THR A 53 -0.52 4.34 -2.38
CA THR A 53 -0.07 2.99 -2.73
C THR A 53 -0.26 2.70 -4.21
N THR A 54 -0.37 3.73 -5.06
CA THR A 54 -0.21 3.53 -6.50
C THR A 54 1.14 2.89 -6.76
N ASN A 55 2.20 3.27 -6.04
CA ASN A 55 3.53 2.71 -6.27
C ASN A 55 3.60 1.18 -6.18
N VAL A 56 2.92 0.54 -5.21
CA VAL A 56 2.96 -0.93 -5.10
C VAL A 56 2.13 -1.58 -6.21
N ALA A 57 0.92 -1.07 -6.47
CA ALA A 57 0.07 -1.61 -7.53
C ALA A 57 0.65 -1.33 -8.93
N GLU A 58 1.24 -0.16 -9.16
CA GLU A 58 1.92 0.25 -10.38
C GLU A 58 3.20 -0.53 -10.59
N TYR A 59 4.00 -0.76 -9.55
CA TYR A 59 5.17 -1.63 -9.61
C TYR A 59 4.78 -3.07 -9.94
N ILE A 60 3.78 -3.63 -9.23
CA ILE A 60 3.24 -4.97 -9.52
C ILE A 60 2.70 -5.02 -10.95
N ASN A 61 1.93 -4.03 -11.39
CA ASN A 61 1.41 -3.96 -12.76
C ASN A 61 2.52 -3.82 -13.80
N SER A 62 3.59 -3.08 -13.50
CA SER A 62 4.77 -2.96 -14.35
C SER A 62 5.50 -4.30 -14.47
N CYS A 63 5.75 -4.98 -13.36
CA CYS A 63 6.31 -6.33 -13.34
C CYS A 63 5.42 -7.34 -14.10
N LEU A 64 4.09 -7.22 -13.95
CA LEU A 64 3.11 -8.09 -14.60
C LEU A 64 3.00 -7.83 -16.11
N LYS A 65 3.25 -6.61 -16.58
CA LYS A 65 3.30 -6.31 -18.03
C LYS A 65 4.39 -7.12 -18.73
N PHE A 66 5.56 -7.27 -18.10
CA PHE A 66 6.62 -8.14 -18.62
C PHE A 66 6.27 -9.62 -18.48
N ALA A 67 5.44 -9.98 -17.50
CA ALA A 67 5.06 -11.36 -17.23
C ALA A 67 3.90 -11.90 -18.07
N GLN A 68 3.21 -11.09 -18.88
CA GLN A 68 2.19 -11.58 -19.82
C GLN A 68 2.75 -12.59 -20.84
N GLN A 69 4.07 -12.63 -21.03
CA GLN A 69 4.76 -13.58 -21.90
C GLN A 69 5.35 -14.78 -21.14
N LEU A 70 5.25 -14.81 -19.80
CA LEU A 70 5.81 -15.87 -18.97
C LEU A 70 4.73 -16.90 -18.60
N PRO A 71 5.07 -18.20 -18.55
CA PRO A 71 4.18 -19.21 -17.97
C PRO A 71 3.76 -18.82 -16.54
N MET A 72 2.50 -19.14 -16.18
CA MET A 72 1.92 -18.79 -14.87
C MET A 72 2.82 -19.22 -13.69
N VAL A 73 3.50 -20.36 -13.82
CA VAL A 73 4.45 -20.88 -12.82
C VAL A 73 5.65 -19.95 -12.64
N THR A 74 6.26 -19.50 -13.74
CA THR A 74 7.41 -18.59 -13.72
C THR A 74 7.05 -17.23 -13.12
N LEU A 75 5.83 -16.74 -13.40
CA LEU A 75 5.33 -15.51 -12.80
C LEU A 75 5.10 -15.66 -11.29
N ALA A 76 4.46 -16.75 -10.86
CA ALA A 76 4.25 -17.02 -9.43
C ALA A 76 5.59 -17.11 -8.68
N GLU A 77 6.60 -17.73 -9.29
CA GLU A 77 7.93 -17.84 -8.72
C GLU A 77 8.66 -16.50 -8.66
N PHE A 78 8.52 -15.65 -9.69
CA PHE A 78 9.04 -14.29 -9.69
C PHE A 78 8.42 -13.44 -8.56
N ILE A 79 7.09 -13.45 -8.43
CA ILE A 79 6.36 -12.71 -7.38
C ILE A 79 6.78 -13.24 -5.99
N ARG A 80 6.89 -14.55 -5.82
CA ARG A 80 7.37 -15.17 -4.57
C ARG A 80 8.76 -14.65 -4.20
N ASN A 81 9.71 -14.71 -5.13
CA ASN A 81 11.09 -14.27 -4.90
C ASN A 81 11.15 -12.76 -4.58
N MET A 82 10.38 -11.95 -5.30
CA MET A 82 10.28 -10.50 -5.06
C MET A 82 9.75 -10.19 -3.66
N LEU A 83 8.66 -10.84 -3.25
CA LEU A 83 8.08 -10.66 -1.92
C LEU A 83 9.02 -11.14 -0.82
N GLN A 84 9.65 -12.31 -0.99
CA GLN A 84 10.62 -12.85 -0.02
C GLN A 84 11.79 -11.88 0.21
N ARG A 85 12.41 -11.37 -0.87
CA ARG A 85 13.47 -10.36 -0.78
C ARG A 85 12.99 -9.10 -0.05
N TRP A 86 11.82 -8.59 -0.43
CA TRP A 86 11.27 -7.38 0.20
C TRP A 86 11.02 -7.56 1.71
N PHE A 87 10.48 -8.70 2.13
CA PHE A 87 10.30 -9.02 3.55
C PHE A 87 11.64 -9.18 4.27
N HIS A 88 12.61 -9.84 3.64
CA HIS A 88 13.96 -10.01 4.18
C HIS A 88 14.64 -8.66 4.43
N ASP A 89 14.64 -7.75 3.46
CA ASP A 89 15.26 -6.44 3.59
C ASP A 89 14.61 -5.60 4.69
N ARG A 90 13.27 -5.65 4.79
CA ARG A 90 12.53 -4.98 5.87
C ARG A 90 12.84 -5.57 7.24
N TYR A 91 12.99 -6.89 7.34
CA TYR A 91 13.37 -7.56 8.57
C TYR A 91 14.78 -7.14 9.00
N ARG A 92 15.75 -7.17 8.09
CA ARG A 92 17.13 -6.70 8.34
C ARG A 92 17.17 -5.25 8.78
N THR A 93 16.39 -4.39 8.12
CA THR A 93 16.25 -2.99 8.50
C THR A 93 15.64 -2.85 9.90
N ALA A 94 14.60 -3.62 10.22
CA ALA A 94 14.00 -3.59 11.55
C ALA A 94 14.99 -4.04 12.65
N GLN A 95 15.81 -5.05 12.37
CA GLN A 95 16.87 -5.50 13.29
C GLN A 95 17.98 -4.46 13.47
N SER A 96 18.26 -3.61 12.47
CA SER A 96 19.29 -2.59 12.57
C SER A 96 18.81 -1.30 13.25
N ILE A 97 17.50 -1.13 13.48
CA ILE A 97 16.95 0.02 14.21
C ILE A 97 17.38 -0.07 15.67
N ARG A 98 18.14 0.93 16.11
CA ARG A 98 18.60 1.08 17.50
C ARG A 98 17.70 1.99 18.36
N HIS A 99 16.76 2.69 17.73
CA HIS A 99 15.89 3.65 18.41
C HIS A 99 14.65 2.96 18.99
N GLN A 100 14.22 3.41 20.17
CA GLN A 100 12.97 2.94 20.77
C GLN A 100 11.78 3.36 19.90
N LEU A 101 10.86 2.42 19.68
CA LEU A 101 9.59 2.71 19.01
C LEU A 101 8.76 3.64 19.90
N THR A 102 8.02 4.56 19.29
CA THR A 102 7.02 5.35 20.03
C THR A 102 5.91 4.44 20.57
N ASP A 103 5.30 4.82 21.69
CA ASP A 103 4.22 4.03 22.33
C ASP A 103 3.08 3.74 21.36
N ALA A 104 2.73 4.71 20.51
CA ALA A 104 1.73 4.54 19.47
C ALA A 104 2.12 3.45 18.44
N ALA A 105 3.38 3.41 18.02
CA ALA A 105 3.87 2.37 17.11
C ALA A 105 3.92 0.99 17.79
N HIS A 106 4.32 0.95 19.07
CA HIS A 106 4.35 -0.27 19.87
C HIS A 106 2.94 -0.88 20.02
N LEU A 107 1.93 -0.07 20.37
CA LEU A 107 0.54 -0.51 20.50
C LEU A 107 -0.03 -1.05 19.18
N ILE A 108 0.33 -0.45 18.04
CA ILE A 108 -0.07 -0.94 16.73
C ILE A 108 0.54 -2.31 16.44
N ILE A 109 1.80 -2.54 16.81
CA ILE A 109 2.46 -3.83 16.65
C ILE A 109 1.80 -4.88 17.55
N LEU A 110 1.57 -4.58 18.84
CA LEU A 110 0.91 -5.51 19.76
C LEU A 110 -0.48 -5.95 19.28
N LYS A 111 -1.32 -5.00 18.83
CA LYS A 111 -2.63 -5.32 18.24
C LYS A 111 -2.53 -6.20 16.99
N ARG A 112 -1.45 -6.07 16.21
CA ARG A 112 -1.21 -6.92 15.02
C ARG A 112 -0.72 -8.31 15.43
N VAL A 113 0.17 -8.40 16.41
CA VAL A 113 0.66 -9.68 16.96
C VAL A 113 -0.50 -10.48 17.56
N GLU A 114 -1.36 -9.84 18.34
CA GLU A 114 -2.58 -10.44 18.90
C GLU A 114 -3.48 -11.00 17.80
N LYS A 115 -3.76 -10.20 16.76
CA LYS A 115 -4.55 -10.65 15.60
C LYS A 115 -3.88 -11.78 14.82
N CYS A 116 -2.55 -11.80 14.73
CA CYS A 116 -1.79 -12.86 14.06
C CYS A 116 -1.52 -14.08 14.96
N GLY A 117 -2.05 -14.12 16.19
CA GLY A 117 -1.76 -15.13 17.21
C GLY A 117 -2.10 -16.57 16.85
N TYR A 118 -2.75 -16.80 15.70
CA TYR A 118 -3.05 -18.13 15.16
C TYR A 118 -1.84 -18.80 14.48
N MET A 119 -0.76 -18.07 14.14
CA MET A 119 0.47 -18.64 13.57
C MET A 119 1.72 -18.22 14.35
N THR A 120 2.55 -19.20 14.68
CA THR A 120 3.91 -18.99 15.17
C THR A 120 4.87 -19.17 14.00
N ILE A 121 5.57 -18.11 13.63
CA ILE A 121 6.55 -18.11 12.54
C ILE A 121 7.94 -18.23 13.18
N ASN A 122 8.61 -19.37 13.02
CA ASN A 122 9.97 -19.57 13.49
C ASN A 122 10.94 -19.56 12.30
N PRO A 123 12.02 -18.78 12.33
CA PRO A 123 13.05 -18.83 11.30
C PRO A 123 13.74 -20.20 11.32
N VAL A 124 13.82 -20.84 10.16
CA VAL A 124 14.62 -22.07 9.95
C VAL A 124 15.99 -21.68 9.39
N ASP A 125 16.01 -20.75 8.43
CA ASP A 125 17.21 -20.08 7.94
C ASP A 125 16.89 -18.62 7.51
N TRP A 126 17.81 -18.00 6.76
CA TRP A 126 17.67 -16.61 6.31
C TRP A 126 16.47 -16.32 5.41
N ASN A 127 15.94 -17.34 4.71
CA ASN A 127 14.85 -17.22 3.72
C ASN A 127 13.72 -18.22 3.95
N ILE A 128 13.87 -19.18 4.87
CA ILE A 128 12.92 -20.23 5.18
C ILE A 128 12.39 -19.99 6.59
N PHE A 129 11.07 -19.90 6.68
CA PHE A 129 10.36 -19.78 7.93
C PHE A 129 9.40 -20.96 8.09
N SER A 130 9.45 -21.61 9.23
CA SER A 130 8.47 -22.62 9.61
C SER A 130 7.26 -21.92 10.22
N ILE A 131 6.08 -22.22 9.69
CA ILE A 131 4.82 -21.67 10.17
C ILE A 131 4.09 -22.78 10.92
N LYS A 132 3.88 -22.61 12.22
CA LYS A 132 3.10 -23.52 13.05
C LYS A 132 1.78 -22.85 13.44
N LEU A 133 0.67 -23.52 13.18
CA LEU A 133 -0.63 -23.06 13.69
C LEU A 133 -0.72 -23.39 15.18
N LYS A 134 -1.13 -22.44 16.02
CA LYS A 134 -1.41 -22.74 17.43
C LYS A 134 -2.76 -23.48 17.50
N GLY A 135 -2.74 -24.77 17.85
CA GLY A 135 -3.96 -25.55 18.11
C GLY A 135 -4.11 -26.90 17.38
N LYS A 136 -3.06 -27.45 16.76
CA LYS A 136 -2.99 -28.86 16.34
C LYS A 136 -1.61 -29.44 16.65
#